data_AF-A0AAV6G8Y4-F1
#
_entry.id   AF-A0AAV6G8Y4-F1
#
_cell.length_a   1.000
_cell.length_b   1.000
_cell.length_c   1.000
_cell.angle_alpha   90.00
_cell.angle_beta   90.00
_cell.angle_gamma   90.00
#
_symmetry.space_group_name_H-M   'P 1'
#
loop_
_entity.id
_entity.type
_entity.pdbx_description
1 polymer ?
#
loop_
_entity_poly.entity_id
_entity_poly.type
_entity_poly.pdbx_seq_one_letter_code
_entity_poly.pdbx_strand_id
1 'polypeptide(L)'
;MNNSATAHHQDAGYRFTVYSPKKLRQAWNKLGYVDHAEELASRFLQCSPKQRISAQTALNHEYFSQLPPRLWELTDMCSIFTVATVKLQPEAGDSIQVCGRTSSQSKVSSGAKH
;
A
#
# COMPACT_ATOMS: atom_id res chain seq x y z
N MET A 1 -28.44 0.06 55.32
CA MET A 1 -29.00 0.91 54.26
C MET A 1 -27.86 1.40 53.36
N ASN A 2 -27.75 0.77 52.19
CA ASN A 2 -27.37 1.32 50.87
C ASN A 2 -26.17 2.27 50.73
N ASN A 3 -25.06 1.67 50.30
CA ASN A 3 -24.25 1.97 49.11
C ASN A 3 -23.98 3.44 48.74
N SER A 4 -22.72 3.84 48.88
CA SER A 4 -22.11 4.90 48.07
C SER A 4 -21.00 4.28 47.22
N ALA A 5 -21.35 3.86 46.01
CA ALA A 5 -20.39 3.38 45.02
C ALA A 5 -19.64 4.59 44.46
N THR A 6 -18.37 4.75 44.85
CA THR A 6 -17.43 5.66 44.20
C THR A 6 -17.12 5.07 42.82
N ALA A 7 -17.83 5.55 41.80
CA ALA A 7 -17.54 5.23 40.41
C ALA A 7 -16.18 5.83 40.04
N HIS A 8 -15.12 5.05 40.18
CA HIS A 8 -13.86 5.29 39.49
C HIS A 8 -14.16 5.21 38.00
N HIS A 9 -14.27 6.37 37.35
CA HIS A 9 -14.29 6.49 35.90
C HIS A 9 -12.89 6.11 35.41
N GLN A 10 -12.70 4.82 35.19
CA GLN A 10 -11.49 4.27 34.60
C GLN A 10 -11.60 4.57 33.11
N ASP A 11 -10.99 5.67 32.68
CA ASP A 11 -10.69 5.92 31.28
C ASP A 11 -9.91 4.69 30.79
N ALA A 12 -10.60 3.83 30.04
CA ALA A 12 -10.01 2.64 29.46
C ALA A 12 -9.01 3.13 28.41
N GLY A 13 -7.80 3.44 28.87
CA GLY A 13 -6.74 4.01 28.07
C GLY A 13 -6.56 3.18 26.82
N TYR A 14 -6.96 3.75 25.69
CA TYR A 14 -6.76 3.18 24.37
C TYR A 14 -5.26 2.99 24.17
N ARG A 15 -4.75 1.79 24.48
CA ARG A 15 -3.39 1.40 24.14
C ARG A 15 -3.35 1.20 22.63
N PHE A 16 -2.94 2.24 21.91
CA PHE A 16 -2.58 2.09 20.51
C PHE A 16 -1.52 0.99 20.41
N THR A 17 -1.84 -0.05 19.65
CA THR A 17 -0.87 -1.10 19.34
C THR A 17 0.25 -0.44 18.53
N VAL A 18 1.45 -0.42 19.10
CA VAL A 18 2.63 0.10 18.40
C VAL A 18 3.05 -0.96 17.38
N TYR A 19 2.81 -0.68 16.10
CA TYR A 19 3.27 -1.53 15.01
C TYR A 19 4.70 -1.16 14.64
N SER A 20 5.58 -2.16 14.53
CA SER A 20 6.89 -1.98 13.95
C SER A 20 6.78 -1.56 12.47
N PRO A 21 7.62 -0.65 11.97
CA PRO A 21 7.67 -0.35 10.55
C PRO A 21 7.89 -1.62 9.73
N LYS A 22 7.08 -1.81 8.70
CA LYS A 22 7.19 -2.94 7.76
C LYS A 22 7.58 -2.42 6.40
N LYS A 23 8.37 -3.21 5.67
CA LYS A 23 8.68 -2.92 4.26
C LYS A 23 7.40 -3.03 3.44
N LEU A 24 7.18 -2.12 2.50
CA LEU A 24 5.95 -2.07 1.73
C LEU A 24 5.78 -3.34 0.86
N ARG A 25 6.89 -3.94 0.42
CA ARG A 25 6.87 -5.24 -0.27
C ARG A 25 6.25 -6.37 0.56
N GLN A 26 6.24 -6.28 1.88
CA GLN A 26 5.61 -7.30 2.75
C GLN A 26 4.09 -7.23 2.74
N ALA A 27 3.52 -6.06 2.45
CA ALA A 27 2.09 -5.90 2.24
C ALA A 27 1.70 -6.18 0.78
N TRP A 28 2.59 -5.86 -0.16
CA TRP A 28 2.39 -6.08 -1.60
C TRP A 28 3.65 -6.65 -2.25
N ASN A 29 3.68 -7.98 -2.36
CA ASN A 29 4.86 -8.72 -2.84
C ASN A 29 5.31 -8.30 -4.24
N LYS A 30 4.41 -7.81 -5.11
CA LYS A 30 4.78 -7.44 -6.48
C LYS A 30 5.75 -6.25 -6.55
N LEU A 31 5.80 -5.41 -5.52
CA LEU A 31 6.79 -4.32 -5.43
C LEU A 31 8.23 -4.83 -5.30
N GLY A 32 8.42 -6.11 -4.96
CA GLY A 32 9.73 -6.75 -4.94
C GLY A 32 10.21 -7.24 -6.31
N TYR A 33 9.35 -7.32 -7.33
CA TYR A 33 9.71 -7.81 -8.66
C TYR A 33 10.11 -6.70 -9.64
N VAL A 34 9.79 -5.45 -9.32
CA VAL A 34 10.08 -4.30 -10.17
C VAL A 34 11.07 -3.40 -9.45
N ASP A 35 12.16 -3.08 -10.13
CA ASP A 35 13.22 -2.24 -9.57
C ASP A 35 12.69 -0.85 -9.23
N HIS A 36 13.17 -0.29 -8.12
CA HIS A 36 12.80 1.03 -7.60
C HIS A 36 11.30 1.24 -7.28
N ALA A 37 10.45 0.23 -7.48
CA ALA A 37 9.01 0.34 -7.31
C ALA A 37 8.62 0.55 -5.84
N GLU A 38 9.23 -0.23 -4.93
CA GLU A 38 8.97 -0.10 -3.50
C GLU A 38 9.34 1.28 -2.97
N GLU A 39 10.47 1.82 -3.43
CA GLU A 39 10.96 3.13 -3.03
C GLU A 39 10.00 4.23 -3.49
N LEU A 40 9.66 4.23 -4.78
CA LEU A 40 8.73 5.21 -5.35
C LEU A 40 7.35 5.14 -4.67
N ALA A 41 6.82 3.94 -4.47
CA ALA A 41 5.55 3.74 -3.78
C ALA A 41 5.58 4.23 -2.32
N SER A 42 6.69 4.02 -1.62
CA SER A 42 6.87 4.55 -0.26
C SER A 42 6.84 6.08 -0.25
N ARG A 43 7.45 6.75 -1.25
CA ARG A 43 7.41 8.22 -1.37
C ARG A 43 6.01 8.77 -1.70
N PHE A 44 5.14 7.99 -2.32
CA PHE A 44 3.73 8.35 -2.51
C PHE A 44 2.88 8.15 -1.25
N LEU A 45 3.09 7.04 -0.55
CA LEU A 45 2.25 6.60 0.58
C LEU A 45 2.70 7.20 1.92
N GLN A 46 2.90 8.53 1.95
CA GLN A 46 3.23 9.25 3.17
C GLN A 46 1.97 9.69 3.93
N CYS A 47 2.00 9.55 5.26
CA CYS A 47 0.90 9.97 6.15
C CYS A 47 0.63 11.47 6.04
N SER A 48 1.70 12.28 5.99
CA SER A 48 1.58 13.72 5.75
C SER A 48 1.55 13.99 4.25
N PRO A 49 0.49 14.66 3.71
CA PRO A 49 0.43 15.00 2.29
C PRO A 49 1.62 15.85 1.82
N LYS A 50 2.17 16.70 2.70
CA LYS A 50 3.31 17.57 2.39
C LYS A 50 4.63 16.81 2.21
N GLN A 51 4.70 15.57 2.69
CA GLN A 51 5.88 14.70 2.53
C GLN A 51 5.77 13.81 1.28
N ARG A 52 4.63 13.79 0.60
CA ARG A 52 4.45 13.01 -0.62
C ARG A 52 5.27 13.62 -1.75
N ILE A 53 5.84 12.76 -2.58
CA ILE A 53 6.50 13.18 -3.83
C ILE A 53 5.49 13.84 -4.77
N SER A 54 5.91 14.92 -5.44
CA SER A 54 5.10 15.58 -6.48
C SER A 54 5.04 14.72 -7.75
N ALA A 55 4.02 14.92 -8.59
CA ALA A 55 3.92 14.22 -9.88
C ALA A 55 5.16 14.48 -10.75
N GLN A 56 5.61 15.74 -10.83
CA GLN A 56 6.78 16.12 -11.63
C GLN A 56 8.07 15.43 -11.12
N THR A 57 8.25 15.37 -9.80
CA THR A 57 9.42 14.69 -9.23
C THR A 57 9.33 13.18 -9.42
N ALA A 58 8.13 12.60 -9.32
CA ALA A 58 7.92 11.17 -9.53
C ALA A 58 8.25 10.74 -10.97
N LEU A 59 7.91 11.55 -11.96
CA LEU A 59 8.24 11.29 -13.37
C LEU A 59 9.75 11.20 -13.61
N ASN A 60 10.56 11.94 -12.84
CA ASN A 60 12.03 11.91 -12.93
C ASN A 60 12.68 10.79 -12.10
N HIS A 61 11.89 9.89 -11.49
CA HIS A 61 12.42 8.79 -10.68
C HIS A 61 13.04 7.70 -11.54
N GLU A 62 14.05 6.98 -11.00
CA GLU A 62 14.74 5.87 -11.68
C GLU A 62 13.80 4.73 -12.11
N TYR A 63 12.62 4.65 -11.49
CA TYR A 63 11.55 3.71 -11.88
C TYR A 63 11.14 3.91 -13.35
N PHE A 64 11.16 5.15 -13.83
CA PHE A 64 10.84 5.52 -15.21
C PHE A 64 12.08 5.64 -16.11
N SER A 65 13.27 5.22 -15.65
CA SER A 65 14.52 5.31 -16.44
C SER A 65 14.47 4.50 -17.74
N GLN A 66 13.65 3.46 -17.78
CA GLN A 66 13.44 2.61 -18.97
C GLN A 66 12.49 3.25 -19.99
N LEU A 67 11.87 4.40 -19.67
CA LEU A 67 11.00 5.11 -20.58
C LEU A 67 11.80 5.86 -21.66
N PRO A 68 11.35 5.83 -22.93
CA PRO A 68 11.99 6.57 -24.01
C PRO A 68 12.02 8.08 -23.73
N PRO A 69 13.15 8.79 -23.96
CA PRO A 69 13.24 10.24 -23.73
C PRO A 69 12.18 11.07 -24.46
N ARG A 70 11.74 10.58 -25.62
CA ARG A 70 10.70 11.22 -26.44
C ARG A 70 9.36 11.39 -25.73
N LEU A 71 9.10 10.62 -24.66
CA LEU A 71 7.91 10.81 -23.83
C LEU A 71 7.91 12.14 -23.07
N TRP A 72 9.09 12.67 -22.72
CA TRP A 72 9.23 13.92 -21.98
C TRP A 72 9.03 15.17 -22.84
N GLU A 73 9.10 15.01 -24.17
CA GLU A 73 8.93 16.09 -25.15
C GLU A 73 7.50 16.18 -25.70
N LEU A 74 6.62 15.27 -25.27
CA LEU A 74 5.23 15.27 -25.72
C LEU A 74 4.48 16.50 -25.21
N THR A 75 3.61 17.03 -26.06
CA THR A 75 2.65 18.05 -25.62
C THR A 75 1.55 17.40 -24.77
N ASP A 76 0.92 18.18 -23.89
CA ASP A 76 -0.14 17.70 -22.99
C ASP A 76 -1.31 17.02 -23.74
N MET A 77 -1.53 17.39 -25.01
CA MET A 77 -2.59 16.84 -25.85
C MET A 77 -2.17 15.59 -26.63
N CYS A 78 -0.88 15.25 -26.63
CA CYS A 78 -0.36 14.07 -27.31
C CYS A 78 -0.50 12.82 -26.46
N SER A 79 -0.98 11.73 -27.07
CA SER A 79 -0.97 10.42 -26.44
C SER A 79 0.46 9.85 -26.37
N ILE A 80 0.79 9.18 -25.25
CA ILE A 80 2.07 8.48 -25.07
C ILE A 80 2.30 7.37 -26.11
N PHE A 81 1.23 6.80 -26.67
CA PHE A 81 1.30 5.75 -27.70
C PHE A 81 1.65 6.29 -29.09
N THR A 82 1.74 7.61 -29.26
CA THR A 82 2.29 8.21 -30.48
C THR A 82 3.78 7.87 -30.62
N VAL A 83 4.46 7.57 -29.50
CA VAL A 83 5.85 7.12 -29.50
C VAL A 83 5.88 5.63 -29.86
N ALA A 84 6.42 5.28 -31.03
CA ALA A 84 6.39 3.91 -31.56
C ALA A 84 7.06 2.84 -30.66
N THR A 85 7.95 3.25 -29.77
CA THR A 85 8.63 2.36 -28.80
C THR A 85 7.78 2.09 -27.55
N VAL A 86 6.66 2.79 -27.37
CA VAL A 86 5.76 2.64 -26.23
C VAL A 86 4.55 1.82 -26.66
N LYS A 87 4.38 0.67 -26.03
CA LYS A 87 3.30 -0.29 -26.35
C LYS A 87 2.72 -0.85 -25.06
N LEU A 88 1.45 -1.19 -25.10
CA LEU A 88 0.81 -1.96 -24.03
C LEU A 88 1.30 -3.41 -24.10
N GLN A 89 1.79 -3.92 -22.97
CA GLN A 89 2.11 -5.32 -22.82
C GLN A 89 0.82 -6.09 -22.48
N PRO A 90 0.53 -7.24 -23.13
CA PRO A 90 -0.61 -8.06 -22.77
C PRO A 90 -0.50 -8.57 -21.32
N GLU A 91 -1.61 -8.52 -20.58
CA GLU A 91 -1.68 -9.06 -19.22
C GLU A 91 -1.55 -10.58 -19.24
N ALA A 92 -0.48 -11.12 -18.66
CA ALA A 92 -0.31 -12.56 -18.48
C ALA A 92 -1.04 -13.03 -17.22
N GLY A 93 -2.37 -13.18 -17.29
CA GLY A 93 -3.20 -14.04 -16.41
C GLY A 93 -3.23 -13.82 -14.88
N ASP A 94 -2.27 -13.15 -14.26
CA ASP A 94 -2.14 -13.00 -12.81
C ASP A 94 -2.72 -11.67 -12.35
N SER A 95 -3.93 -11.35 -12.80
CA SER A 95 -4.62 -10.16 -12.36
C SER A 95 -5.05 -10.35 -10.90
N ILE A 96 -4.35 -9.66 -10.01
CA ILE A 96 -4.85 -9.20 -8.71
C ILE A 96 -5.60 -10.26 -7.90
N GLN A 97 -4.86 -11.13 -7.20
CA GLN A 97 -5.33 -11.59 -5.88
C GLN A 97 -5.10 -10.43 -4.91
N VAL A 98 -6.01 -9.43 -4.94
CA VAL A 98 -6.12 -8.42 -3.88
C VAL A 98 -6.19 -9.18 -2.57
N CYS A 99 -5.45 -8.69 -1.58
CA CYS A 99 -5.30 -9.28 -0.25
C CYS A 99 -6.66 -9.55 0.43
N GLY A 100 -7.28 -10.67 0.09
CA GLY A 100 -8.25 -11.35 0.92
C GLY A 100 -7.44 -11.97 2.04
N ARG A 101 -7.21 -11.21 3.12
CA ARG A 101 -6.83 -11.79 4.41
C ARG A 101 -7.84 -12.89 4.67
N THR A 102 -7.41 -14.13 4.55
CA THR A 102 -8.16 -15.27 5.03
C THR A 102 -8.51 -14.97 6.49
N SER A 103 -9.79 -14.90 6.80
CA SER A 103 -10.22 -14.94 8.19
C SER A 103 -9.73 -16.28 8.72
N SER A 104 -8.80 -16.24 9.66
CA SER A 104 -8.46 -17.41 10.43
C SER A 104 -9.71 -17.80 11.22
N GLN A 105 -10.43 -18.78 10.70
CA GLN A 105 -11.55 -19.46 11.34
C GLN A 105 -11.06 -19.96 12.71
N SER A 106 -11.50 -19.27 13.77
CA SER A 106 -11.33 -19.72 15.14
C SER A 106 -12.11 -21.04 15.28
N LYS A 107 -11.36 -22.14 15.37
CA LYS A 107 -11.84 -23.45 15.77
C LYS A 107 -12.55 -23.33 17.12
N VAL A 108 -13.88 -23.43 17.13
CA VAL A 108 -14.66 -23.66 18.35
C VAL A 108 -14.35 -25.07 18.82
N SER A 109 -13.71 -25.17 19.97
CA SER A 109 -13.43 -26.42 20.66
C SER A 109 -14.74 -27.01 21.18
N SER A 110 -15.15 -28.14 20.61
CA SER A 110 -16.20 -28.98 21.15
C SER A 110 -15.73 -29.65 22.44
N GLY A 111 -16.41 -29.38 23.55
CA GLY A 111 -16.20 -30.02 24.84
C GLY A 111 -17.54 -30.41 25.47
N ALA A 112 -18.09 -31.55 25.05
CA ALA A 112 -19.13 -32.24 25.81
C ALA A 112 -18.42 -33.23 26.75
N LYS A 113 -18.55 -33.02 28.06
CA LYS A 113 -18.14 -33.98 29.08
C LYS A 113 -19.35 -34.84 29.48
N HIS A 114 -19.02 -36.11 29.76
CA HIS A 114 -19.84 -37.21 30.23
C HIS A 114 -20.79 -36.86 31.39
#